data_AF-A0A941IAI6-F1
#
_entry.id   AF-A0A941IAI6-F1
#
_cell.length_a   1.000
_cell.length_b   1.000
_cell.length_c   1.000
_cell.angle_alpha   90.00
_cell.angle_beta   90.00
_cell.angle_gamma   90.00
#
_symmetry.space_group_name_H-M   'P 1'
#
loop_
_entity.id
_entity.type
_entity.pdbx_description
1 polymer ?
#
loop_
_entity_poly.entity_id
_entity_poly.type
_entity_poly.pdbx_seq_one_letter_code
_entity_poly.pdbx_strand_id
1 'polypeptide(L)'
;PLSEASASQITFLSNSKLKHQAASTKAAALIVTEADYAQVRSSYQGACIVFANPYVYFARTAQLFAELNKIPAVTGIHPTAWVSPAAIVHETASIG
;
A
#
# COMPACT_ATOMS: atom_id res chain seq x y z
N PRO A 1 -6.69 1.50 -8.39
CA PRO A 1 -6.88 2.82 -9.05
C PRO A 1 -8.06 3.57 -8.41
N LEU A 2 -8.13 4.89 -8.51
CA LEU A 2 -9.21 5.68 -7.89
C LEU A 2 -10.61 5.22 -8.34
N SER A 3 -10.77 4.88 -9.61
CA SER A 3 -12.02 4.39 -10.22
C SER A 3 -12.40 2.96 -9.84
N GLU A 4 -11.44 2.16 -9.38
CA GLU A 4 -11.63 0.72 -9.08
C GLU A 4 -11.66 0.44 -7.59
N ALA A 5 -11.33 1.43 -6.75
CA ALA A 5 -11.22 1.26 -5.31
C ALA A 5 -12.59 0.92 -4.69
N SER A 6 -12.63 -0.17 -3.92
CA SER A 6 -13.82 -0.63 -3.21
C SER A 6 -13.91 -0.10 -1.77
N ALA A 7 -15.02 -0.39 -1.10
CA ALA A 7 -15.30 0.04 0.27
C ALA A 7 -14.39 -0.57 1.35
N SER A 8 -13.44 -1.44 0.97
CA SER A 8 -12.40 -1.98 1.84
C SER A 8 -10.99 -1.53 1.45
N GLN A 9 -10.86 -0.65 0.46
CA GLN A 9 -9.58 -0.21 -0.08
C GLN A 9 -9.33 1.27 0.16
N ILE A 10 -8.06 1.59 0.42
CA ILE A 10 -7.55 2.96 0.47
C ILE A 10 -6.95 3.32 -0.88
N THR A 11 -7.17 4.56 -1.33
CA THR A 11 -6.56 5.08 -2.55
C THR A 11 -6.13 6.53 -2.38
N PHE A 12 -5.56 7.14 -3.41
CA PHE A 12 -5.08 8.51 -3.36
C PHE A 12 -5.40 9.25 -4.67
N LEU A 13 -5.48 10.57 -4.58
CA LEU A 13 -5.45 11.41 -5.77
C LEU A 13 -4.01 11.54 -6.27
N SER A 14 -3.70 10.87 -7.38
CA SER A 14 -2.38 10.95 -8.02
C SER A 14 -2.11 12.29 -8.71
N ASN A 15 -3.17 12.99 -9.09
CA ASN A 15 -3.11 14.33 -9.66
C ASN A 15 -4.43 15.04 -9.37
N SER A 16 -4.38 16.34 -9.08
CA SER A 16 -5.54 17.22 -8.89
C SER A 16 -6.54 17.20 -10.06
N LYS A 17 -6.14 16.81 -11.28
CA LYS A 17 -7.09 16.63 -12.41
C LYS A 17 -8.12 15.52 -12.18
N LEU A 18 -7.83 14.55 -11.31
CA LEU A 18 -8.71 13.41 -11.02
C LEU A 18 -9.74 13.71 -9.94
N LYS A 19 -9.83 14.94 -9.43
CA LYS A 19 -10.80 15.33 -8.40
C LYS A 19 -12.25 14.98 -8.74
N HIS A 20 -12.64 15.09 -10.01
CA HIS A 20 -13.99 14.70 -10.44
C HIS A 20 -14.26 13.19 -10.27
N GLN A 21 -13.23 12.34 -10.37
CA GLN A 21 -13.37 10.90 -10.15
C GLN A 21 -13.47 10.54 -8.66
N ALA A 22 -13.08 11.45 -7.76
CA ALA A 22 -13.27 11.25 -6.32
C ALA A 22 -14.75 11.16 -5.94
N ALA A 23 -15.65 11.81 -6.69
CA ALA A 23 -17.09 11.69 -6.49
C ALA A 23 -17.63 10.27 -6.77
N SER A 24 -17.00 9.57 -7.72
CA SER A 24 -17.43 8.24 -8.17
C SER A 24 -16.71 7.08 -7.46
N THR A 25 -15.66 7.37 -6.67
CA THR A 25 -14.89 6.32 -6.01
C THR A 25 -15.70 5.68 -4.88
N LYS A 26 -15.55 4.37 -4.70
CA LYS A 26 -16.11 3.62 -3.57
C LYS A 26 -15.06 3.34 -2.50
N ALA A 27 -13.88 3.97 -2.59
CA ALA A 27 -12.81 3.80 -1.62
C ALA A 27 -13.31 4.01 -0.18
N ALA A 28 -12.80 3.22 0.76
CA ALA A 28 -13.03 3.42 2.19
C ALA A 28 -12.42 4.73 2.68
N ALA A 29 -11.22 5.04 2.17
CA ALA A 29 -10.51 6.26 2.46
C ALA A 29 -9.77 6.79 1.22
N LEU A 30 -9.68 8.11 1.13
CA LEU A 30 -8.99 8.82 0.06
C LEU A 30 -7.89 9.72 0.62
N ILE A 31 -6.67 9.54 0.13
CA ILE A 31 -5.52 10.38 0.49
C ILE A 31 -5.46 11.57 -0.48
N VAL A 32 -5.46 12.78 0.07
CA VAL A 32 -5.55 14.04 -0.68
C VAL A 32 -4.56 15.08 -0.14
N THR A 33 -4.29 16.11 -0.94
CA THR A 33 -3.55 17.29 -0.47
C THR A 33 -4.51 18.27 0.22
N GLU A 34 -3.96 19.18 1.04
CA GLU A 34 -4.73 20.27 1.65
C GLU A 34 -5.48 21.10 0.59
N ALA A 35 -4.80 21.40 -0.52
CA ALA A 35 -5.35 22.19 -1.64
C ALA A 35 -6.56 21.53 -2.31
N ASP A 36 -6.60 20.20 -2.33
CA ASP A 36 -7.68 19.44 -2.98
C ASP A 36 -8.80 19.03 -2.00
N TYR A 37 -8.55 19.10 -0.69
CA TYR A 37 -9.46 18.60 0.34
C TYR A 37 -10.86 19.22 0.27
N ALA A 38 -10.96 20.55 0.20
CA ALA A 38 -12.26 21.24 0.19
C ALA A 38 -13.15 20.81 -0.98
N GLN A 39 -12.56 20.66 -2.18
CA GLN A 39 -13.28 20.25 -3.38
C GLN A 39 -13.63 18.76 -3.36
N VAL A 40 -12.77 17.92 -2.78
CA VAL A 40 -13.06 16.49 -2.64
C VAL A 40 -14.18 16.28 -1.61
N ARG A 41 -14.13 16.97 -0.47
CA ARG A 41 -15.08 16.77 0.63
C ARG A 41 -16.53 17.11 0.25
N SER A 42 -16.75 18.00 -0.72
CA SER A 42 -18.10 18.32 -1.22
C SER A 42 -18.71 17.19 -2.05
N SER A 43 -17.90 16.30 -2.62
CA SER A 43 -18.35 15.25 -3.54
C SER A 43 -18.10 13.83 -3.03
N TYR A 44 -17.12 13.64 -2.15
CA TYR A 44 -16.77 12.37 -1.52
C TYR A 44 -17.11 12.41 -0.03
N GLN A 45 -17.91 11.43 0.41
CA GLN A 45 -18.41 11.34 1.79
C GLN A 45 -17.61 10.34 2.66
N GLY A 46 -16.64 9.64 2.08
CA GLY A 46 -15.78 8.72 2.81
C GLY A 46 -14.69 9.43 3.62
N ALA A 47 -13.83 8.65 4.28
CA ALA A 47 -12.76 9.20 5.10
C ALA A 47 -11.69 9.85 4.21
N CYS A 48 -11.26 11.07 4.55
CA CYS A 48 -10.18 11.75 3.86
C CYS A 48 -8.94 11.80 4.75
N ILE A 49 -7.80 11.40 4.20
CA ILE A 49 -6.49 11.56 4.84
C ILE A 49 -5.77 12.71 4.13
N VAL A 50 -5.53 13.80 4.84
CA VAL A 50 -4.86 14.97 4.26
C VAL A 50 -3.36 14.86 4.50
N PHE A 51 -2.58 14.86 3.42
CA PHE A 51 -1.13 14.73 3.47
C PHE A 51 -0.46 15.47 2.32
N ALA A 52 0.70 16.07 2.57
CA ALA A 52 1.40 16.90 1.57
C ALA A 52 1.80 16.12 0.31
N ASN A 53 2.17 14.84 0.47
CA ASN A 53 2.52 13.96 -0.64
C ASN A 53 1.68 12.67 -0.61
N PRO A 54 0.49 12.65 -1.25
CA PRO A 54 -0.41 11.50 -1.24
C PRO A 54 0.24 10.21 -1.74
N TYR A 55 1.15 10.29 -2.72
CA TYR A 55 1.85 9.14 -3.27
C TYR A 55 2.75 8.47 -2.22
N VAL A 56 3.52 9.26 -1.47
CA VAL A 56 4.42 8.74 -0.42
C VAL A 56 3.61 8.07 0.69
N TYR A 57 2.49 8.67 1.10
CA TYR A 57 1.62 8.07 2.11
C TYR A 57 1.02 6.74 1.61
N PHE A 58 0.55 6.72 0.36
CA PHE A 58 0.04 5.51 -0.26
C PHE A 58 1.11 4.41 -0.34
N ALA A 59 2.33 4.73 -0.78
CA ALA A 59 3.43 3.77 -0.88
C ALA A 59 3.77 3.15 0.49
N ARG A 60 3.83 3.97 1.55
CA ARG A 60 4.04 3.47 2.92
C ARG A 60 2.89 2.59 3.41
N THR A 61 1.65 2.96 3.09
CA THR A 61 0.48 2.15 3.44
C THR A 61 0.48 0.80 2.72
N ALA A 62 0.86 0.80 1.44
CA ALA A 62 1.02 -0.42 0.65
C ALA A 62 2.13 -1.32 1.21
N GLN A 63 3.27 -0.74 1.62
CA GLN A 63 4.34 -1.46 2.30
C GLN A 63 3.87 -2.09 3.62
N LEU A 64 3.15 -1.32 4.45
CA LEU A 64 2.59 -1.82 5.70
C LEU A 64 1.64 -3.00 5.45
N PHE A 65 0.75 -2.91 4.46
CA PHE A 65 -0.14 -4.03 4.13
C PHE A 65 0.62 -5.24 3.58
N ALA A 66 1.67 -5.02 2.79
CA ALA A 66 2.52 -6.11 2.32
C ALA A 66 3.24 -6.79 3.50
N GLU A 67 3.73 -6.02 4.47
CA GLU A 67 4.37 -6.54 5.70
C GLU A 67 3.39 -7.30 6.57
N LEU A 68 2.18 -6.78 6.79
CA LEU A 68 1.14 -7.45 7.59
C LEU A 68 0.67 -8.77 6.99
N ASN A 69 0.71 -8.89 5.66
CA ASN A 69 0.34 -10.12 4.93
C ASN A 69 1.56 -10.98 4.56
N LYS A 70 2.78 -10.57 4.94
CA LYS A 70 3.99 -11.29 4.59
C LYS A 70 4.02 -12.62 5.34
N ILE A 71 4.15 -13.71 4.60
CA ILE A 71 4.49 -15.00 5.20
C ILE A 71 5.96 -14.91 5.62
N PRO A 72 6.29 -15.04 6.92
CA PRO A 72 7.67 -14.97 7.36
C PRO A 72 8.48 -16.08 6.72
N ALA A 73 9.61 -15.74 6.13
CA ALA A 73 10.55 -16.75 5.66
C ALA A 73 11.05 -17.53 6.88
N VAL A 74 10.95 -18.85 6.83
CA VAL A 74 11.49 -19.70 7.90
C VAL A 74 13.00 -19.69 7.77
N THR A 75 13.69 -19.20 8.79
CA THR A 75 15.14 -19.27 8.89
C THR A 75 15.62 -20.72 8.84
N GLY A 76 16.69 -20.96 8.11
CA GLY A 76 17.25 -22.28 7.89
C GLY A 76 17.23 -22.70 6.41
N ILE A 77 17.53 -23.97 6.19
CA ILE A 77 17.63 -24.59 4.87
C ILE A 77 16.46 -25.57 4.75
N HIS A 78 15.60 -25.37 3.76
CA HIS A 78 14.48 -26.25 3.48
C HIS A 78 15.02 -27.66 3.12
N PRO A 79 14.35 -28.77 3.51
CA PRO A 79 14.89 -30.12 3.32
C PRO A 79 15.19 -30.51 1.86
N THR A 80 14.58 -29.83 0.90
CA THR A 80 14.82 -30.06 -0.54
C THR A 80 15.89 -29.17 -1.13
N ALA A 81 16.38 -28.17 -0.39
CA ALA A 81 17.41 -27.28 -0.86
C ALA A 81 18.77 -27.99 -0.84
N TRP A 82 19.49 -27.96 -1.97
CA TRP A 82 20.86 -28.42 -2.03
C TRP A 82 21.80 -27.25 -1.76
N VAL A 83 22.59 -27.38 -0.69
CA VAL A 83 23.61 -26.40 -0.30
C VAL A 83 24.96 -27.10 -0.33
N SER A 84 25.96 -26.49 -0.98
CA SER A 84 27.32 -27.03 -1.03
C SER A 84 27.86 -27.23 0.40
N PRO A 85 28.53 -28.37 0.70
CA PRO A 85 29.16 -28.59 2.01
C PRO A 85 30.21 -27.54 2.40
N ALA A 86 30.77 -26.82 1.43
CA ALA A 86 31.75 -25.74 1.67
C ALA A 86 31.10 -24.36 1.90
N ALA A 87 29.78 -24.24 1.80
CA ALA A 87 29.08 -22.96 1.98
C ALA A 87 29.00 -22.58 3.46
N ILE A 88 29.19 -21.29 3.73
CA ILE A 88 28.96 -20.69 5.05
C ILE A 88 27.67 -19.90 4.96
N VAL A 89 26.64 -20.37 5.66
CA VAL A 89 25.30 -19.76 5.67
C VAL A 89 25.11 -19.01 6.99
N HIS A 90 24.71 -17.75 6.90
CA HIS A 90 24.40 -16.96 8.09
C HIS A 90 23.21 -17.55 8.85
N GLU A 91 23.21 -17.49 10.19
CA GLU A 91 22.17 -18.09 11.04
C GLU A 91 20.75 -17.56 10.78
N THR A 92 20.65 -16.35 10.21
CA THR A 92 19.37 -15.71 9.86
C THR A 92 18.95 -15.90 8.40
N ALA A 93 19.70 -16.68 7.62
CA ALA A 93 19.35 -16.91 6.22
C ALA A 93 18.14 -17.85 6.11
N SER A 94 17.37 -17.72 5.03
CA SER A 94 16.34 -18.67 4.62
C SER A 94 16.67 -19.15 3.21
N ILE A 95 16.78 -20.46 3.02
CA ILE A 95 17.07 -21.12 1.75
C ILE A 95 15.94 -22.11 1.48
N GLY A 96 15.17 -21.87 0.42
CA GLY A 96 14.03 -22.71 0.00
C GLY A 96 14.41 -23.81 -0.97
#